data_AF-A0A531AXA0-F1
#
_entry.id   AF-A0A531AXA0-F1
#
_cell.length_a   1.000
_cell.length_b   1.000
_cell.length_c   1.000
_cell.angle_alpha   90.00
_cell.angle_beta   90.00
_cell.angle_gamma   90.00
#
_symmetry.space_group_name_H-M   'P 1'
#
loop_
_entity.id
_entity.type
_entity.pdbx_description
1 polymer ?
#
loop_
_entity_poly.entity_id
_entity_poly.type
_entity_poly.pdbx_seq_one_letter_code
_entity_poly.pdbx_strand_id
1 'polypeptide(L)' 'RSLEQLAAAGKVQSFGRGRARRWMTPPVPGFPTILLLPGSLSGY' A
#
# COMPACT_ATOMS: atom_id res chain seq x y z
N ARG A 1 -2.18 -17.41 9.76
CA ARG A 1 -3.41 -16.67 10.12
C ARG A 1 -3.14 -15.26 10.67
N SER A 2 -1.98 -15.00 11.28
CA SER A 2 -1.65 -13.70 11.87
C SER A 2 -1.74 -12.52 10.89
N LEU A 3 -1.41 -12.73 9.61
CA LEU A 3 -1.58 -11.70 8.56
C LEU A 3 -3.05 -11.35 8.27
N GLU A 4 -3.98 -12.30 8.39
CA GLU A 4 -5.42 -12.01 8.25
C GLU A 4 -5.93 -11.17 9.42
N GLN A 5 -5.46 -11.42 10.64
CA GLN A 5 -5.80 -10.59 11.81
C GLN A 5 -5.25 -9.17 11.66
N LEU A 6 -4.03 -9.03 11.14
CA LEU A 6 -3.45 -7.72 10.84
C LEU A 6 -4.22 -7.00 9.73
N ALA A 7 -4.77 -7.73 8.75
CA ALA A 7 -5.60 -7.14 7.71
C ALA A 7 -6.99 -6.75 8.20
N ALA A 8 -7.61 -7.57 9.05
CA ALA A 8 -8.86 -7.21 9.72
C ALA A 8 -8.68 -5.98 10.62
N ALA A 9 -7.49 -5.81 11.22
CA ALA A 9 -7.12 -4.62 11.98
C ALA A 9 -6.69 -3.42 11.09
N GLY A 10 -6.77 -3.53 9.76
CA GLY A 10 -6.39 -2.46 8.83
C GLY A 10 -4.89 -2.15 8.79
N LYS A 11 -4.03 -2.99 9.37
CA LYS A 11 -2.56 -2.78 9.43
C LYS A 11 -1.82 -3.30 8.20
N VAL A 12 -2.38 -4.28 7.50
CA VAL A 12 -1.83 -4.83 6.24
C VAL A 12 -2.97 -5.03 5.25
N GLN A 13 -2.68 -4.92 3.96
CA GLN A 13 -3.61 -5.20 2.87
C GLN A 13 -3.10 -6.39 2.08
N SER A 14 -4.03 -7.14 1.50
CA SER A 14 -3.72 -8.33 0.71
C SER A 14 -4.00 -8.07 -0.76
N PHE A 15 -2.98 -8.14 -1.60
CA PHE A 15 -3.05 -7.87 -3.03
C PHE A 15 -2.83 -9.17 -3.81
N GLY A 16 -3.81 -9.58 -4.61
CA GLY A 16 -3.79 -10.86 -5.34
C GLY A 16 -4.73 -11.93 -4.75
N ARG A 17 -4.86 -13.05 -5.47
CA ARG A 17 -5.88 -14.08 -5.22
C ARG A 17 -5.23 -15.42 -4.86
N GLY A 18 -5.68 -16.07 -3.77
CA GLY A 18 -5.18 -17.37 -3.34
C GLY A 18 -3.75 -17.35 -2.78
N ARG A 19 -2.89 -18.27 -3.24
CA ARG A 19 -1.47 -18.40 -2.81
C ARG A 19 -0.55 -17.27 -3.31
N ALA A 20 -0.96 -16.54 -4.34
CA ALA A 20 -0.26 -15.35 -4.86
C ALA A 20 -0.69 -14.05 -4.16
N ARG A 21 -1.21 -14.14 -2.93
CA ARG A 21 -1.63 -12.99 -2.13
C ARG A 21 -0.41 -12.33 -1.50
N ARG A 22 -0.01 -11.18 -2.05
CA ARG A 22 1.04 -10.30 -1.53
C ARG A 22 0.48 -9.50 -0.37
N TRP A 23 1.17 -9.49 0.76
CA TRP A 23 0.78 -8.68 1.91
C TRP A 23 1.60 -7.41 1.92
N MET A 24 0.95 -6.25 1.97
CA MET A 24 1.61 -4.95 1.93
C MET A 24 0.96 -4.01 2.93
N THR A 25 1.75 -3.20 3.63
CA THR A 25 1.22 -2.19 4.56
C THR A 25 0.40 -1.15 3.77
N PRO A 26 -0.79 -0.73 4.23
CA PRO A 26 -1.49 0.39 3.62
C PRO A 26 -0.55 1.59 3.48
N PRO A 27 -0.60 2.33 2.36
CA PRO A 27 -0.02 3.66 2.33
C PRO A 27 -0.71 4.49 3.41
N VAL A 28 0.08 5.23 4.18
CA VAL A 28 -0.42 6.02 5.30
C VAL A 28 -1.35 7.11 4.73
N PRO A 29 -2.65 7.13 5.09
CA PRO A 29 -3.54 8.20 4.67
C PRO A 29 -3.02 9.51 5.27
N GLY A 30 -2.63 10.45 4.41
CA GLY A 30 -1.95 11.69 4.81
C GLY A 30 -0.49 11.79 4.37
N PHE A 31 0.07 10.73 3.76
CA PHE A 31 1.35 10.81 3.04
C PHE A 31 1.08 10.62 1.55
N PRO A 32 0.81 11.71 0.79
CA PRO A 32 0.56 11.60 -0.63
C PRO A 32 1.83 11.04 -1.26
N THR A 33 1.78 9.81 -1.77
CA THR A 33 2.89 9.26 -2.55
C THR A 33 3.15 10.13 -3.79
N ILE A 34 2.16 10.91 -4.22
CA ILE A 34 2.29 11.99 -5.20
C ILE A 34 3.28 13.08 -4.76
N LEU A 35 3.39 13.40 -3.46
CA LEU A 35 4.40 14.33 -2.93
C LEU A 35 5.78 13.67 -2.77
N LEU A 36 5.82 12.33 -2.73
CA LEU A 36 7.08 11.56 -2.79
C LEU A 36 7.60 11.40 -4.22
N LEU A 37 6.78 11.65 -5.24
CA LEU A 37 7.31 11.83 -6.59
C LEU A 37 8.01 13.19 -6.62
N PRO A 38 9.36 13.25 -6.77
CA PRO A 38 10.00 14.49 -7.15
C PRO A 38 9.30 14.94 -8.43
N GLY A 39 8.80 16.19 -8.43
CA GLY A 39 7.86 16.68 -9.42
C GLY A 39 8.20 16.18 -10.81
N SER A 40 7.20 15.64 -11.51
CA SER A 40 7.23 15.51 -12.96
C SER A 40 7.52 16.89 -13.53
N LEU A 41 8.79 17.24 -13.66
CA LEU A 41 9.31 18.29 -14.51
C LEU A 41 9.08 17.82 -15.95
N SER A 42 7.80 17.84 -16.34
CA SER A 42 7.43 17.93 -17.74
C SER A 42 7.84 19.33 -18.15
N GLY A 43 9.09 19.45 -18.58
CA GLY A 43 9.64 20.68 -19.14
C GLY A 43 8.77 21.10 -20.31
N TYR A 44 8.19 22.28 -20.16
CA TYR A 44 7.67 23.11 -21.24
C TYR A 44 8.59 24.31 -21.40
#